data_AF-A0A2R6M9Q9-F1
#
_entry.id   AF-A0A2R6M9Q9-F1
#
_cell.length_a   1.000
_cell.length_b   1.000
_cell.length_c   1.000
_cell.angle_alpha   90.00
_cell.angle_beta   90.00
_cell.angle_gamma   90.00
#
_symmetry.space_group_name_H-M   'P 1'
#
loop_
_entity.id
_entity.type
_entity.pdbx_description
1 polymer ?
#
loop_
_entity_poly.entity_id
_entity_poly.type
_entity_poly.pdbx_seq_one_letter_code
_entity_poly.pdbx_strand_id
1 'polypeptide(L)'
;MTVKVRVPRSTVAGPPSAAEVEEYVEAMRDDVAEGNAYEAVKTIYDEWKTDLGEARSLPDQGAAFVVAYLLEREGVIDLSDSPQGSLVERRPSEDRLRERFWDEEQTLWWMAVELGVHYSLVTFWLWEEDVPLAERNLSDETMRQVEAQMDEKTDED
;
A
#
# COMPACT_ATOMS: atom_id res chain seq x y z
N MET A 1 -15.01 -19.25 -11.05
CA MET A 1 -13.58 -19.60 -11.13
C MET A 1 -12.86 -18.28 -11.00
N THR A 2 -12.36 -17.94 -9.81
CA THR A 2 -11.76 -16.62 -9.53
C THR A 2 -10.31 -16.68 -9.96
N VAL A 3 -9.93 -15.91 -10.98
CA VAL A 3 -8.55 -15.87 -11.46
C VAL A 3 -7.71 -15.10 -10.44
N LYS A 4 -6.54 -15.66 -10.08
CA LYS A 4 -5.58 -15.01 -9.19
C LYS A 4 -4.56 -14.28 -10.06
N VAL A 5 -4.58 -12.96 -10.01
CA VAL A 5 -3.68 -12.13 -10.81
C VAL A 5 -2.50 -11.71 -9.94
N ARG A 6 -1.30 -12.16 -10.29
CA ARG A 6 -0.06 -11.70 -9.64
C ARG A 6 0.44 -10.46 -10.41
N VAL A 7 0.28 -9.28 -9.82
CA VAL A 7 0.82 -8.04 -10.38
C VAL A 7 2.32 -7.96 -10.04
N PRO A 8 3.22 -7.94 -11.04
CA PRO A 8 4.66 -7.85 -10.78
C PRO A 8 5.06 -6.47 -10.22
N ARG A 9 6.09 -6.46 -9.36
CA ARG A 9 6.58 -5.27 -8.65
C ARG A 9 7.06 -4.12 -9.56
N SER A 10 7.33 -4.37 -10.86
CA SER A 10 8.07 -3.42 -11.72
C SER A 10 7.27 -2.80 -12.87
N THR A 11 5.94 -2.90 -12.89
CA THR A 11 5.16 -2.29 -13.98
C THR A 11 4.25 -1.18 -13.51
N VAL A 12 4.55 -0.01 -14.07
CA VAL A 12 4.12 1.33 -13.71
C VAL A 12 2.60 1.53 -13.90
N ALA A 13 1.81 1.20 -12.87
CA ALA A 13 0.59 1.90 -12.42
C ALA A 13 0.04 1.21 -11.15
N GLY A 14 0.19 1.84 -10.00
CA GLY A 14 -0.23 1.32 -8.69
C GLY A 14 0.24 2.25 -7.55
N PRO A 15 -0.15 2.00 -6.28
CA PRO A 15 0.48 2.67 -5.15
C PRO A 15 2.00 2.44 -5.20
N PRO A 16 2.83 3.41 -4.82
CA PRO A 16 4.27 3.25 -4.82
C PRO A 16 4.66 2.05 -3.96
N SER A 17 5.68 1.36 -4.41
CA SER A 17 6.31 0.28 -3.67
C SER A 17 6.84 0.78 -2.33
N ALA A 18 6.98 -0.13 -1.36
CA ALA A 18 7.66 0.15 -0.10
C ALA A 18 9.06 0.78 -0.35
N ALA A 19 9.80 0.27 -1.34
CA ALA A 19 11.12 0.78 -1.72
C ALA A 19 11.10 2.23 -2.23
N GLU A 20 10.14 2.61 -3.08
CA GLU A 20 10.01 4.00 -3.55
C GLU A 20 9.73 4.96 -2.37
N VAL A 21 8.88 4.57 -1.43
CA VAL A 21 8.59 5.41 -0.26
C VAL A 21 9.77 5.43 0.72
N GLU A 22 10.46 4.31 0.90
CA GLU A 22 11.70 4.24 1.70
C GLU A 22 12.76 5.23 1.18
N GLU A 23 12.90 5.39 -0.14
CA GLU A 23 13.80 6.40 -0.74
C GLU A 23 13.40 7.84 -0.34
N TYR A 24 12.10 8.18 -0.36
CA TYR A 24 11.61 9.48 0.10
C TYR A 24 11.82 9.67 1.61
N VAL A 25 11.57 8.64 2.41
CA VAL A 25 11.77 8.68 3.87
C VAL A 25 13.24 8.86 4.22
N GLU A 26 14.15 8.17 3.54
CA GLU A 26 15.59 8.32 3.74
C GLU A 26 16.06 9.73 3.34
N ALA A 27 15.59 10.24 2.20
CA ALA A 27 15.95 11.56 1.70
C ALA A 27 15.47 12.71 2.61
N MET A 28 14.33 12.55 3.27
CA MET A 28 13.67 13.61 4.06
C MET A 28 13.79 13.41 5.57
N ARG A 29 14.56 12.42 6.03
CA ARG A 29 14.66 12.03 7.44
C ARG A 29 15.03 13.19 8.36
N ASP A 30 15.95 14.05 7.92
CA ASP A 30 16.45 15.19 8.69
C ASP A 30 15.40 16.32 8.80
N ASP A 31 14.57 16.51 7.78
CA ASP A 31 13.51 17.54 7.77
C ASP A 31 12.27 17.12 8.58
N VAL A 32 12.03 15.81 8.67
CA VAL A 32 10.85 15.22 9.31
C VAL A 32 11.04 15.04 10.83
N ALA A 33 12.27 14.85 11.30
CA ALA A 33 12.58 14.57 12.70
C ALA A 33 12.22 15.71 13.69
N GLU A 34 12.01 16.94 13.20
CA GLU A 34 11.66 18.10 14.03
C GLU A 34 10.14 18.28 14.25
N GLY A 35 9.29 17.52 13.54
CA GLY A 35 7.83 17.59 13.59
C GLY A 35 7.15 16.57 14.50
N ASN A 36 5.91 16.83 14.93
CA ASN A 36 5.05 15.77 15.47
C ASN A 36 4.64 14.79 14.34
N ALA A 37 4.16 13.59 14.69
CA ALA A 37 3.82 12.55 13.72
C ALA A 37 2.89 13.01 12.57
N TYR A 38 2.00 13.97 12.84
CA TYR A 38 1.12 14.53 11.83
C TYR A 38 1.89 15.37 10.80
N GLU A 39 2.76 16.28 11.24
CA GLU A 39 3.57 17.11 10.33
C GLU A 39 4.54 16.24 9.51
N ALA A 40 5.09 15.18 10.11
CA ALA A 40 5.91 14.20 9.42
C ALA A 40 5.17 13.53 8.25
N VAL A 41 4.00 12.96 8.52
CA VAL A 41 3.15 12.32 7.50
C VAL A 41 2.75 13.32 6.42
N LYS A 42 2.35 14.53 6.83
CA LYS A 42 1.92 15.57 5.90
C LYS A 42 3.04 16.01 4.97
N THR A 43 4.24 16.27 5.48
CA THR A 43 5.39 16.71 4.67
C THR A 43 5.72 15.68 3.60
N ILE A 44 5.83 14.40 3.98
CA ILE A 44 6.09 13.33 3.02
C ILE A 44 4.93 13.18 2.03
N TYR A 45 3.68 13.25 2.50
CA TYR A 45 2.51 13.13 1.64
C TYR A 45 2.39 14.26 0.63
N ASP A 46 2.64 15.51 1.03
CA ASP A 46 2.56 16.69 0.17
C ASP A 46 3.68 16.67 -0.88
N GLU A 47 4.89 16.27 -0.50
CA GLU A 47 6.01 16.07 -1.44
C GLU A 47 5.70 14.93 -2.41
N TRP A 48 5.28 13.78 -1.89
CA TRP A 48 4.86 12.62 -2.69
C TRP A 48 3.80 13.03 -3.74
N LYS A 49 2.76 13.75 -3.30
CA LYS A 49 1.70 14.21 -4.22
C LYS A 49 2.23 15.17 -5.29
N THR A 50 3.21 15.99 -4.95
CA THR A 50 3.83 16.97 -5.86
C THR A 50 4.71 16.30 -6.91
N ASP A 51 5.53 15.33 -6.49
CA ASP A 51 6.52 14.67 -7.35
C ASP A 51 5.92 13.60 -8.26
N LEU A 52 5.00 12.77 -7.73
CA LEU A 52 4.49 11.60 -8.46
C LEU A 52 3.21 11.89 -9.26
N GLY A 53 2.61 13.06 -9.05
CA GLY A 53 1.42 13.53 -9.76
C GLY A 53 0.14 12.76 -9.44
N GLU A 54 -1.01 13.32 -9.85
CA GLU A 54 -2.35 12.81 -9.50
C GLU A 54 -2.61 11.37 -9.99
N ALA A 55 -1.93 10.93 -11.06
CA ALA A 55 -2.08 9.59 -11.63
C ALA A 55 -1.42 8.49 -10.80
N ARG A 56 -0.45 8.82 -9.93
CA ARG A 56 0.20 7.86 -9.00
C ARG A 56 -0.20 8.07 -7.55
N SER A 57 -0.87 9.19 -7.23
CA SER A 57 -1.47 9.38 -5.92
C SER A 57 -2.73 8.52 -5.80
N LEU A 58 -2.87 7.79 -4.70
CA LEU A 58 -4.13 7.09 -4.41
C LEU A 58 -5.25 8.14 -4.29
N PRO A 59 -6.39 7.96 -4.98
CA PRO A 59 -7.48 8.93 -4.97
C PRO A 59 -8.28 8.86 -3.66
N ASP A 60 -7.71 9.28 -2.53
CA ASP A 60 -8.36 9.43 -1.22
C ASP A 60 -7.30 9.68 -0.12
N GLN A 61 -7.75 9.78 1.13
CA GLN A 61 -6.86 9.85 2.30
C GLN A 61 -6.05 8.56 2.53
N GLY A 62 -6.18 7.53 1.69
CA GLY A 62 -5.52 6.24 1.87
C GLY A 62 -4.00 6.29 1.75
N ALA A 63 -3.47 7.19 0.91
CA ALA A 63 -2.02 7.37 0.81
C ALA A 63 -1.39 7.87 2.12
N ALA A 64 -2.09 8.72 2.89
CA ALA A 64 -1.61 9.15 4.21
C ALA A 64 -1.46 7.98 5.21
N PHE A 65 -2.32 6.96 5.13
CA PHE A 65 -2.20 5.76 5.96
C PHE A 65 -0.98 4.92 5.58
N VAL A 66 -0.67 4.83 4.28
CA VAL A 66 0.54 4.12 3.80
C VAL A 66 1.80 4.87 4.22
N VAL A 67 1.85 6.20 4.08
CA VAL A 67 2.98 7.02 4.58
C VAL A 67 3.16 6.83 6.08
N ALA A 68 2.08 6.97 6.86
CA ALA A 68 2.15 6.84 8.31
C ALA A 68 2.66 5.47 8.74
N TYR A 69 2.19 4.40 8.09
CA TYR A 69 2.67 3.04 8.33
C TYR A 69 4.18 2.91 8.07
N LEU A 70 4.66 3.44 6.95
CA LEU A 70 6.07 3.33 6.56
C LEU A 70 6.98 4.16 7.47
N LEU A 71 6.59 5.40 7.78
CA LEU A 71 7.32 6.24 8.73
C LEU A 71 7.40 5.62 10.12
N GLU A 72 6.32 4.98 10.58
CA GLU A 72 6.31 4.29 11.87
C GLU A 72 7.20 3.05 11.83
N ARG A 73 7.15 2.26 10.75
CA ARG A 73 7.99 1.07 10.56
C ARG A 73 9.48 1.40 10.57
N GLU A 74 9.87 2.54 9.99
CA GLU A 74 11.26 3.03 9.99
C GLU A 74 11.66 3.78 11.27
N GLY A 75 10.75 3.88 12.25
CA GLY A 75 10.98 4.53 13.53
C GLY A 75 11.12 6.06 13.45
N VAL A 76 10.60 6.67 12.38
CA VAL A 76 10.60 8.14 12.19
C VAL A 76 9.48 8.79 12.99
N ILE A 77 8.32 8.12 13.07
CA ILE A 77 7.22 8.52 13.94
C ILE A 77 6.89 7.38 14.90
N ASP A 78 6.23 7.73 16.00
CA ASP A 78 5.65 6.77 16.94
C ASP A 78 4.15 7.05 17.10
N LEU A 79 3.33 6.04 16.82
CA LEU A 79 1.87 6.12 16.95
C LEU A 79 1.35 5.26 18.10
N SER A 80 2.21 4.65 18.93
CA SER A 80 1.78 3.77 20.03
C SER A 80 0.86 4.47 21.03
N ASP A 81 1.12 5.76 21.28
CA ASP A 81 0.33 6.60 22.20
C ASP A 81 -0.88 7.26 21.54
N SER A 82 -1.10 7.04 20.24
CA SER A 82 -2.27 7.56 19.53
C SER A 82 -3.54 6.80 19.97
N PRO A 83 -4.74 7.43 19.93
CA PRO A 83 -5.98 6.74 20.29
C PRO A 83 -6.28 5.49 19.47
N GLN A 84 -5.72 5.40 18.26
CA GLN A 84 -5.87 4.27 17.35
C GLN A 84 -4.73 3.24 17.49
N GLY A 85 -3.67 3.57 18.22
CA GLY A 85 -2.47 2.75 18.41
C GLY A 85 -1.59 2.64 17.17
N SER A 86 -0.56 1.80 17.25
CA SER A 86 0.41 1.58 16.18
C SER A 86 -0.23 0.97 14.93
N LEU A 87 0.14 1.45 13.74
CA LEU A 87 -0.22 0.82 12.46
C LEU A 87 0.64 -0.42 12.21
N VAL A 88 1.89 -0.42 12.68
CA VAL A 88 2.80 -1.58 12.61
C VAL A 88 2.26 -2.75 13.42
N GLU A 89 1.80 -2.51 14.65
CA GLU A 89 1.23 -3.59 15.49
C GLU A 89 -0.12 -4.09 14.97
N ARG A 90 -0.86 -3.27 14.22
CA ARG A 90 -2.14 -3.64 13.61
C ARG A 90 -2.01 -4.47 12.34
N ARG A 91 -0.83 -4.53 11.70
CA ARG A 91 -0.59 -5.33 10.51
C ARG A 91 -0.73 -6.83 10.86
N PRO A 92 -1.67 -7.58 10.23
CA PRO A 92 -1.72 -9.02 10.41
C PRO A 92 -0.51 -9.70 9.75
N SER A 93 -0.18 -10.92 10.18
CA SER A 93 0.84 -11.73 9.49
C SER A 93 0.43 -12.08 8.06
N GLU A 94 1.40 -12.41 7.21
CA GLU A 94 1.19 -12.92 5.85
C GLU A 94 0.10 -14.01 5.80
N ASP A 95 0.24 -15.05 6.63
CA ASP A 95 -0.71 -16.17 6.67
C ASP A 95 -2.13 -15.69 6.98
N ARG A 96 -2.27 -14.74 7.91
CA ARG A 96 -3.57 -14.22 8.31
C ARG A 96 -4.17 -13.30 7.24
N LEU A 97 -3.35 -12.51 6.56
CA LEU A 97 -3.78 -11.71 5.41
C LEU A 97 -4.28 -12.60 4.27
N ARG A 98 -3.54 -13.68 3.96
CA ARG A 98 -3.90 -14.65 2.94
C ARG A 98 -5.19 -15.39 3.28
N GLU A 99 -5.29 -15.91 4.51
CA GLU A 99 -6.50 -16.61 4.99
C GLU A 99 -7.73 -15.70 4.87
N ARG A 100 -7.67 -14.49 5.43
CA ARG A 100 -8.81 -13.56 5.38
C ARG A 100 -9.21 -13.18 3.97
N PHE A 101 -8.23 -12.87 3.12
CA PHE A 101 -8.52 -12.35 1.79
C PHE A 101 -8.94 -13.44 0.80
N TRP A 102 -8.27 -14.60 0.81
CA TRP A 102 -8.50 -15.68 -0.16
C TRP A 102 -9.37 -16.81 0.36
N ASP A 103 -9.19 -17.24 1.60
CA ASP A 103 -9.89 -18.42 2.13
C ASP A 103 -11.25 -18.03 2.72
N GLU A 104 -11.32 -16.90 3.41
CA GLU A 104 -12.57 -16.32 3.92
C GLU A 104 -13.24 -15.37 2.91
N GLU A 105 -12.60 -15.14 1.75
CA GLU A 105 -13.05 -14.25 0.67
C GLU A 105 -13.44 -12.83 1.14
N GLN A 106 -12.83 -12.32 2.21
CA GLN A 106 -13.13 -10.99 2.72
C GLN A 106 -12.80 -9.91 1.68
N THR A 107 -13.55 -8.80 1.75
CA THR A 107 -13.30 -7.63 0.92
C THR A 107 -12.26 -6.72 1.59
N LEU A 108 -11.52 -5.95 0.79
CA LEU A 108 -10.52 -5.00 1.30
C LEU A 108 -11.12 -4.00 2.30
N TRP A 109 -12.33 -3.49 2.01
CA TRP A 109 -13.02 -2.56 2.90
C TRP A 109 -13.47 -3.21 4.21
N TRP A 110 -13.89 -4.48 4.20
CA TRP A 110 -14.27 -5.18 5.43
C TRP A 110 -13.05 -5.45 6.31
N MET A 111 -11.95 -5.92 5.72
CA MET A 111 -10.68 -6.06 6.44
C MET A 111 -10.22 -4.74 7.04
N ALA A 112 -10.37 -3.63 6.30
CA ALA A 112 -10.02 -2.29 6.76
C ALA A 112 -10.87 -1.84 7.97
N VAL A 113 -12.17 -2.15 7.96
CA VAL A 113 -13.09 -1.90 9.10
C VAL A 113 -12.64 -2.67 10.33
N GLU A 114 -12.32 -3.96 10.21
CA GLU A 114 -11.88 -4.78 11.34
C GLU A 114 -10.53 -4.33 11.92
N LEU A 115 -9.62 -3.87 11.06
CA LEU A 115 -8.27 -3.45 11.44
C LEU A 115 -8.20 -1.96 11.84
N GLY A 116 -9.29 -1.22 11.65
CA GLY A 116 -9.35 0.21 11.96
C GLY A 116 -8.40 1.04 11.10
N VAL A 117 -8.24 0.69 9.83
CA VAL A 117 -7.34 1.37 8.87
C VAL A 117 -8.08 1.71 7.58
N HIS A 118 -7.43 2.46 6.69
CA HIS A 118 -7.94 2.65 5.34
C HIS A 118 -7.66 1.42 4.46
N TYR A 119 -8.57 1.09 3.53
CA TYR A 119 -8.44 -0.12 2.70
C TYR A 119 -7.20 -0.10 1.81
N SER A 120 -6.71 1.08 1.41
CA SER A 120 -5.45 1.22 0.66
C SER A 120 -4.24 0.69 1.43
N LEU A 121 -4.23 0.77 2.76
CA LEU A 121 -3.17 0.18 3.58
C LEU A 121 -3.26 -1.35 3.60
N VAL A 122 -4.48 -1.90 3.59
CA VAL A 122 -4.68 -3.35 3.46
C VAL A 122 -4.18 -3.84 2.10
N THR A 123 -4.50 -3.11 1.03
CA THR A 123 -3.97 -3.39 -0.32
C THR A 123 -2.45 -3.36 -0.33
N PHE A 124 -1.84 -2.37 0.34
CA PHE A 124 -0.40 -2.25 0.46
C PHE A 124 0.22 -3.45 1.19
N TRP A 125 -0.35 -3.90 2.31
CA TRP A 125 0.14 -5.08 3.02
C TRP A 125 0.03 -6.37 2.19
N LEU A 126 -1.06 -6.55 1.45
CA LEU A 126 -1.19 -7.69 0.53
C LEU A 126 -0.09 -7.65 -0.54
N TRP A 127 0.24 -6.46 -1.05
CA TRP A 127 1.31 -6.27 -2.01
C TRP A 127 2.70 -6.55 -1.40
N GLU A 128 3.00 -6.05 -0.20
CA GLU A 128 4.27 -6.31 0.50
C GLU A 128 4.54 -7.80 0.71
N GLU A 129 3.49 -8.56 1.04
CA GLU A 129 3.56 -10.00 1.31
C GLU A 129 3.43 -10.87 0.05
N ASP A 130 3.49 -10.26 -1.14
CA ASP A 130 3.28 -10.94 -2.42
C ASP A 130 1.97 -11.76 -2.48
N VAL A 131 0.93 -11.33 -1.76
CA VAL A 131 -0.41 -11.93 -1.79
C VAL A 131 -1.17 -11.37 -3.00
N PRO A 132 -1.53 -12.20 -4.00
CA PRO A 132 -2.20 -11.72 -5.20
C PRO A 132 -3.55 -11.08 -4.89
N LEU A 133 -3.89 -9.99 -5.59
CA LEU A 133 -5.24 -9.43 -5.54
C LEU A 133 -6.21 -10.27 -6.39
N ALA A 134 -7.47 -10.33 -5.97
CA ALA A 134 -8.55 -10.86 -6.79
C ALA A 134 -8.97 -9.84 -7.87
N GLU A 135 -9.35 -10.31 -9.06
CA GLU A 135 -9.77 -9.48 -10.20
C GLU A 135 -10.82 -8.42 -9.83
N ARG A 136 -11.75 -8.75 -8.93
CA ARG A 136 -12.80 -7.83 -8.43
C ARG A 136 -12.26 -6.56 -7.77
N ASN A 137 -10.98 -6.52 -7.41
CA ASN A 137 -10.31 -5.39 -6.79
C ASN A 137 -9.36 -4.66 -7.75
N LEU A 138 -9.25 -5.10 -9.01
CA LEU A 138 -8.43 -4.44 -10.02
C LEU A 138 -9.29 -3.44 -10.80
N SER A 139 -8.71 -2.30 -11.16
CA SER A 139 -9.36 -1.37 -12.08
C SER A 139 -9.32 -1.92 -13.51
N ASP A 140 -10.22 -1.45 -14.39
CA ASP A 140 -10.23 -1.81 -15.81
C ASP A 140 -8.91 -1.45 -16.52
N GLU A 141 -8.20 -0.43 -16.03
CA GLU A 141 -6.89 -0.04 -16.54
C GLU A 141 -5.80 -1.03 -16.09
N THR A 142 -5.80 -1.40 -14.81
CA THR A 142 -4.88 -2.38 -14.25
C THR A 142 -5.08 -3.76 -14.89
N MET A 143 -6.32 -4.17 -15.10
CA MET A 143 -6.64 -5.42 -15.82
C MET A 143 -6.07 -5.43 -17.23
N ARG A 144 -6.24 -4.32 -17.99
CA ARG A 144 -5.67 -4.21 -19.34
C ARG A 144 -4.13 -4.31 -19.35
N GLN A 145 -3.46 -3.77 -18.34
CA GLN A 145 -2.00 -3.86 -18.22
C GLN A 145 -1.55 -5.29 -17.88
N VAL A 146 -2.29 -5.99 -17.02
CA VAL A 146 -2.05 -7.40 -16.69
C VAL A 146 -2.23 -8.28 -17.92
N GLU A 147 -3.34 -8.11 -18.65
CA GLU A 147 -3.65 -8.86 -19.87
C GLU A 147 -2.54 -8.67 -20.92
N ALA A 148 -2.10 -7.42 -21.13
CA ALA A 148 -1.01 -7.12 -22.06
C ALA A 148 0.31 -7.84 -21.71
N GLN A 149 0.65 -7.94 -20.42
CA GLN A 149 1.86 -8.66 -19.98
C GLN A 149 1.73 -10.18 -20.08
N MET A 150 0.52 -10.71 -19.91
CA MET A 150 0.27 -12.15 -20.07
C MET A 150 0.37 -12.57 -21.53
N ASP A 151 -0.11 -11.73 -22.46
CA ASP A 151 0.04 -11.95 -23.89
C ASP A 151 1.52 -11.88 -24.31
N GLU A 152 2.26 -10.87 -23.83
CA GLU A 152 3.69 -10.68 -24.13
C GLU A 152 4.55 -11.86 -23.62
N LYS A 153 4.21 -12.45 -22.47
CA LYS A 153 4.86 -13.67 -21.96
C LYS A 153 4.50 -14.94 -22.72
N THR A 154 3.33 -14.99 -23.33
CA THR A 154 2.86 -16.17 -24.08
C THR A 154 3.47 -16.23 -25.49
N ASP A 155 3.92 -15.08 -26.01
CA ASP A 155 4.59 -14.96 -27.31
C ASP A 155 6.12 -15.19 -27.23
N GLU A 156 6.71 -15.25 -26.02
CA GLU A 156 8.14 -15.54 -25.80
C GLU A 156 8.45 -17.03 -25.46
N ASP A 157 7.43 -17.88 -25.27
CA ASP A 157 7.53 -19.34 -25.04
C ASP A 157 7.23 -20.17 -26.31
#